data_AF-A0A962DBP0-F1
#
_entry.id   AF-A0A962DBP0-F1
#
_cell.length_a   1.000
_cell.length_b   1.000
_cell.length_c   1.000
_cell.angle_alpha   90.00
_cell.angle_beta   90.00
_cell.angle_gamma   90.00
#
_symmetry.space_group_name_H-M   'P 1'
#
loop_
_entity.id
_entity.type
_entity.pdbx_description
1 polymer ?
#
loop_
_entity_poly.entity_id
_entity_poly.type
_entity_poly.pdbx_seq_one_letter_code
_entity_poly.pdbx_strand_id
1 'polypeptide(L)'
;MNHSKLNVQLLCLCGILALFSCGKPQSKKQPPDNLTLLSQALAKEDTETIQLYIDKVRLTENSQNLISLYTKLETDSILQLHRQTDYLHQFYPQMKFIHQSMFNEMLKWVLLNIIYRDEIAPPVRIFQREKMYLAPSHIDFEVCLADSAKCSESARTQLKEILTNEEITEQLKKMAKSDPCVNMGNTLEDEFKADRCLKRTQGQLVVKLLKKPEFTMGEWLQALKQQ
;
A
#
# COMPACT_ATOMS: atom_id res chain seq x y z
N MET A 1 -81.80 15.50 -32.10
CA MET A 1 -81.63 14.03 -32.10
C MET A 1 -80.15 13.70 -32.19
N ASN A 2 -79.67 12.94 -31.20
CA ASN A 2 -78.47 12.11 -31.19
C ASN A 2 -77.08 12.74 -31.38
N HIS A 3 -76.50 13.11 -30.23
CA HIS A 3 -75.09 12.88 -29.95
C HIS A 3 -74.78 11.39 -30.05
N SER A 4 -73.96 10.96 -31.02
CA SER A 4 -73.20 9.72 -30.91
C SER A 4 -72.17 9.62 -32.01
N LYS A 5 -71.02 9.01 -31.67
CA LYS A 5 -69.90 8.64 -32.55
C LYS A 5 -68.84 9.71 -32.81
N LEU A 6 -68.29 10.28 -31.75
CA LEU A 6 -66.95 10.85 -31.79
C LEU A 6 -66.19 10.49 -30.51
N ASN A 7 -65.98 9.19 -30.24
CA ASN A 7 -65.15 8.76 -29.09
C ASN A 7 -64.69 7.28 -29.12
N VAL A 8 -64.45 6.70 -30.31
CA VAL A 8 -63.90 5.32 -30.40
C VAL A 8 -62.60 5.24 -31.17
N GLN A 9 -62.25 6.24 -31.99
CA GLN A 9 -61.02 6.19 -32.80
C GLN A 9 -59.77 6.77 -32.12
N LEU A 10 -59.90 7.52 -31.01
CA LEU A 10 -58.74 8.11 -30.32
C LEU A 10 -58.13 7.20 -29.23
N LEU A 11 -58.82 6.13 -28.82
CA LEU A 11 -58.33 5.18 -27.81
C LEU A 11 -57.50 4.03 -28.41
N CYS A 12 -57.63 3.75 -29.71
CA CYS A 12 -56.84 2.71 -30.37
C CYS A 12 -55.49 3.18 -30.90
N LEU A 13 -55.24 4.49 -31.06
CA LEU A 13 -53.95 4.99 -31.56
C LEU A 13 -52.87 5.14 -30.46
N CYS A 14 -53.26 5.32 -29.20
CA CYS A 14 -52.30 5.40 -28.09
C CYS A 14 -51.84 4.01 -27.58
N GLY A 15 -52.60 2.95 -27.87
CA GLY A 15 -52.23 1.58 -27.47
C GLY A 15 -51.20 0.90 -28.40
N ILE A 16 -51.11 1.33 -29.65
CA ILE A 16 -50.23 0.69 -30.66
C ILE A 16 -48.80 1.26 -30.59
N LEU A 17 -48.62 2.47 -30.07
CA LEU A 17 -47.28 3.06 -29.84
C LEU A 17 -46.59 2.55 -28.55
N ALA A 18 -47.29 1.83 -27.68
CA ALA A 18 -46.71 1.25 -26.46
C ALA A 18 -46.03 -0.12 -26.68
N LEU A 19 -46.22 -0.76 -27.84
CA LEU A 19 -45.67 -2.09 -28.15
C LEU A 19 -44.35 -2.06 -28.96
N PHE A 20 -43.87 -0.87 -29.34
CA PHE A 20 -42.56 -0.68 -29.98
C PHE A 20 -41.50 -0.06 -29.06
N SER A 21 -41.71 -0.10 -27.74
CA SER A 21 -40.59 -0.08 -26.80
C SER A 21 -39.92 -1.46 -26.86
N CYS A 22 -39.14 -1.69 -27.90
CA CYS A 22 -38.05 -2.66 -27.86
C CYS A 22 -37.09 -2.14 -26.79
N GLY A 23 -37.38 -2.47 -25.53
CA GLY A 23 -36.41 -2.37 -24.45
C GLY A 23 -35.19 -3.11 -24.92
N LYS A 24 -34.11 -2.37 -25.23
CA LYS A 24 -32.80 -2.97 -25.44
C LYS A 24 -32.62 -3.99 -24.32
N PRO A 25 -32.32 -5.26 -24.60
CA PRO A 25 -32.06 -6.21 -23.53
C PRO A 25 -31.01 -5.55 -22.65
N GLN A 26 -31.37 -5.25 -21.39
CA GLN A 26 -30.37 -4.84 -20.41
C GLN A 26 -29.32 -5.95 -20.49
N SER A 27 -28.13 -5.62 -21.01
CA SER A 27 -27.07 -6.63 -21.13
C SER A 27 -26.90 -7.18 -19.73
N LYS A 28 -27.23 -8.46 -19.52
CA LYS A 28 -26.91 -9.14 -18.26
C LYS A 28 -25.46 -8.81 -18.00
N LYS A 29 -25.17 -8.09 -16.91
CA LYS A 29 -23.79 -7.75 -16.56
C LYS A 29 -23.05 -9.07 -16.54
N GLN A 30 -22.15 -9.27 -17.51
CA GLN A 30 -21.35 -10.47 -17.57
C GLN A 30 -20.61 -10.55 -16.23
N PRO A 31 -20.59 -11.73 -15.56
CA PRO A 31 -19.85 -11.86 -14.32
C PRO A 31 -18.40 -11.44 -14.58
N PRO A 32 -17.77 -10.73 -13.62
CA PRO A 32 -16.37 -10.32 -13.76
C PRO A 32 -15.51 -11.56 -14.02
N ASP A 33 -14.56 -11.45 -14.94
CA ASP A 33 -13.61 -12.52 -15.19
C ASP A 33 -12.63 -12.69 -14.00
N ASN A 34 -11.90 -13.81 -13.97
CA ASN A 34 -10.96 -14.11 -12.89
C ASN A 34 -9.89 -13.02 -12.72
N LEU A 35 -9.47 -12.38 -13.81
CA LEU A 35 -8.50 -11.28 -13.79
C LEU A 35 -9.06 -10.07 -13.05
N THR A 36 -10.30 -9.69 -13.36
CA THR A 36 -11.04 -8.59 -12.71
C THR A 36 -11.24 -8.87 -11.23
N LEU A 37 -11.60 -10.11 -10.87
CA LEU A 37 -11.76 -10.55 -9.49
C LEU A 37 -10.43 -10.47 -8.72
N LEU A 38 -9.34 -10.97 -9.30
CA LEU A 38 -8.01 -10.90 -8.69
C LEU A 38 -7.53 -9.44 -8.51
N SER A 39 -7.67 -8.58 -9.52
CA SER A 39 -7.28 -7.17 -9.42
C SER A 39 -8.10 -6.40 -8.39
N GLN A 40 -9.40 -6.71 -8.27
CA GLN A 40 -10.25 -6.12 -7.23
C GLN A 40 -9.83 -6.59 -5.84
N ALA A 41 -9.50 -7.87 -5.68
CA ALA A 41 -9.03 -8.42 -4.42
C ALA A 41 -7.70 -7.80 -3.98
N LEU A 42 -6.76 -7.64 -4.91
CA LEU A 42 -5.48 -6.96 -4.66
C LEU A 42 -5.66 -5.49 -4.26
N ALA A 43 -6.55 -4.76 -4.93
CA ALA A 43 -6.85 -3.37 -4.57
C ALA A 43 -7.55 -3.21 -3.21
N LYS A 44 -8.22 -4.27 -2.73
CA LYS A 44 -8.90 -4.30 -1.42
C LYS A 44 -8.11 -5.04 -0.34
N GLU A 45 -6.94 -5.57 -0.69
CA GLU A 45 -6.12 -6.41 0.19
C GLU A 45 -6.86 -7.65 0.75
N ASP A 46 -7.81 -8.19 -0.02
CA ASP A 46 -8.58 -9.37 0.35
C ASP A 46 -7.76 -10.65 0.08
N THR A 47 -7.06 -11.10 1.12
CA THR A 47 -6.10 -12.22 1.03
C THR A 47 -6.75 -13.54 0.65
N GLU A 48 -7.97 -13.81 1.16
CA GLU A 48 -8.70 -15.05 0.84
C GLU A 48 -9.07 -15.09 -0.65
N THR A 49 -9.59 -13.98 -1.17
CA THR A 49 -9.95 -13.87 -2.58
C THR A 49 -8.71 -13.88 -3.48
N ILE A 50 -7.59 -13.24 -3.08
CA ILE A 50 -6.32 -13.32 -3.82
C ILE A 50 -5.89 -14.78 -3.99
N GLN A 51 -5.86 -15.55 -2.90
CA GLN A 51 -5.44 -16.95 -2.94
C GLN A 51 -6.37 -17.82 -3.81
N LEU A 52 -7.67 -17.51 -3.85
CA LEU A 52 -8.65 -18.24 -4.64
C LEU A 52 -8.51 -18.04 -6.16
N TYR A 53 -8.00 -16.87 -6.59
CA TYR A 53 -7.98 -16.49 -8.01
C TYR A 53 -6.58 -16.39 -8.62
N ILE A 54 -5.51 -16.28 -7.83
CA ILE A 54 -4.15 -16.11 -8.36
C ILE A 54 -3.74 -17.23 -9.33
N ASP A 55 -4.03 -18.49 -8.98
CA ASP A 55 -3.69 -19.65 -9.81
C ASP A 55 -4.67 -19.86 -10.99
N LYS A 56 -5.79 -19.13 -11.02
CA LYS A 56 -6.81 -19.19 -12.08
C LYS A 56 -6.59 -18.16 -13.18
N VAL A 57 -5.59 -17.30 -13.02
CA VAL A 57 -5.19 -16.27 -13.98
C VAL A 57 -3.79 -16.62 -14.48
N ARG A 58 -3.60 -16.65 -15.80
CA ARG A 58 -2.26 -16.79 -16.35
C ARG A 58 -1.51 -15.48 -16.14
N LEU A 59 -0.47 -15.51 -15.32
CA LEU A 59 0.34 -14.35 -14.98
C LEU A 59 1.73 -14.46 -15.60
N THR A 60 2.36 -13.30 -15.84
CA THR A 60 3.79 -13.27 -16.16
C THR A 60 4.61 -13.41 -14.87
N GLU A 61 5.88 -13.79 -14.97
CA GLU A 61 6.78 -13.88 -13.82
C GLU A 61 6.87 -12.54 -13.06
N ASN A 62 6.97 -11.42 -13.78
CA ASN A 62 6.98 -10.09 -13.17
C ASN A 62 5.70 -9.80 -12.37
N SER A 63 4.52 -10.13 -12.93
CA SER A 63 3.24 -9.97 -12.23
C SER A 63 3.17 -10.84 -10.97
N GLN A 64 3.64 -12.09 -11.04
CA GLN A 64 3.67 -13.01 -9.89
C GLN A 64 4.61 -12.48 -8.80
N ASN A 65 5.82 -12.04 -9.17
CA ASN A 65 6.78 -11.52 -8.22
C ASN A 65 6.29 -10.23 -7.54
N LEU A 66 5.62 -9.33 -8.28
CA LEU A 66 5.01 -8.13 -7.70
C LEU A 66 3.88 -8.46 -6.74
N ILE A 67 2.98 -9.39 -7.09
CA ILE A 67 1.92 -9.84 -6.17
C ILE A 67 2.54 -10.47 -4.92
N SER A 68 3.56 -11.33 -5.09
CA SER A 68 4.26 -11.95 -3.96
C SER A 68 4.87 -10.88 -3.04
N LEU A 69 5.62 -9.93 -3.57
CA LEU A 69 6.20 -8.85 -2.75
C LEU A 69 5.10 -8.05 -2.04
N TYR A 70 4.06 -7.63 -2.78
CA TYR A 70 2.97 -6.80 -2.26
C TYR A 70 2.20 -7.45 -1.11
N THR A 71 1.89 -8.74 -1.24
CA THR A 71 1.14 -9.51 -0.24
C THR A 71 1.96 -9.80 1.02
N LYS A 72 3.30 -9.68 0.93
CA LYS A 72 4.24 -9.94 2.03
C LYS A 72 4.72 -8.70 2.78
N LEU A 73 4.46 -7.49 2.28
CA LEU A 73 5.02 -6.24 2.83
C LEU A 73 4.81 -6.08 4.34
N GLU A 74 3.67 -6.51 4.90
CA GLU A 74 3.38 -6.37 6.33
C GLU A 74 3.54 -7.65 7.14
N THR A 75 3.87 -8.79 6.50
CA THR A 75 3.89 -10.11 7.13
C THR A 75 5.28 -10.75 7.16
N ASP A 76 6.12 -10.51 6.15
CA ASP A 76 7.50 -11.00 6.11
C ASP A 76 8.43 -10.11 6.94
N SER A 77 9.56 -10.67 7.35
CA SER A 77 10.62 -9.87 7.97
C SER A 77 11.21 -8.88 6.97
N ILE A 78 11.60 -7.70 7.44
CA ILE A 78 12.17 -6.66 6.56
C ILE A 78 13.43 -7.15 5.80
N LEU A 79 14.19 -8.09 6.38
CA LEU A 79 15.34 -8.71 5.71
C LEU A 79 14.92 -9.61 4.53
N GLN A 80 13.80 -10.33 4.65
CA GLN A 80 13.26 -11.13 3.54
C GLN A 80 12.72 -10.22 2.43
N LEU A 81 12.01 -9.16 2.80
CA LEU A 81 11.52 -8.17 1.86
C LEU A 81 12.67 -7.50 1.09
N HIS A 82 13.76 -7.15 1.78
CA HIS A 82 14.98 -6.60 1.14
C HIS A 82 15.55 -7.54 0.08
N ARG A 83 15.67 -8.84 0.38
CA ARG A 83 16.17 -9.82 -0.59
C ARG A 83 15.25 -9.98 -1.79
N GLN A 84 13.93 -9.95 -1.57
CA GLN A 84 12.95 -10.00 -2.66
C GLN A 84 13.02 -8.74 -3.55
N THR A 85 13.22 -7.56 -2.94
CA THR A 85 13.42 -6.34 -3.71
C THR A 85 14.74 -6.36 -4.49
N ASP A 86 15.83 -6.85 -3.90
CA ASP A 86 17.12 -6.99 -4.61
C ASP A 86 17.00 -7.92 -5.81
N TYR A 87 16.31 -9.06 -5.66
CA TYR A 87 16.03 -9.97 -6.76
C TYR A 87 15.23 -9.28 -7.87
N LEU A 88 14.12 -8.62 -7.53
CA LEU A 88 13.27 -7.94 -8.50
C LEU A 88 13.98 -6.79 -9.21
N HIS A 89 14.84 -6.08 -8.50
CA HIS A 89 15.60 -4.95 -9.04
C HIS A 89 16.53 -5.38 -10.20
N GLN A 90 17.03 -6.61 -10.20
CA GLN A 90 17.84 -7.16 -11.32
C GLN A 90 17.06 -7.20 -12.65
N PHE A 91 15.74 -7.35 -12.59
CA PHE A 91 14.86 -7.40 -13.77
C PHE A 91 14.20 -6.05 -14.07
N TYR A 92 14.46 -5.02 -13.26
CA TYR A 92 13.83 -3.71 -13.38
C TYR A 92 13.92 -3.10 -14.79
N PRO A 93 15.06 -3.16 -15.53
CA PRO A 93 15.13 -2.63 -16.89
C PRO A 93 14.23 -3.34 -17.90
N GLN A 94 13.78 -4.56 -17.61
CA GLN A 94 12.93 -5.38 -18.48
C GLN A 94 11.44 -5.29 -18.09
N MET A 95 11.14 -4.67 -16.95
CA MET A 95 9.77 -4.48 -16.49
C MET A 95 9.02 -3.44 -17.34
N LYS A 96 7.71 -3.62 -17.51
CA LYS A 96 6.86 -2.59 -18.11
C LYS A 96 6.78 -1.39 -17.18
N PHE A 97 6.47 -0.22 -17.71
CA PHE A 97 6.34 1.01 -16.92
C PHE A 97 5.41 0.85 -15.70
N ILE A 98 4.25 0.20 -15.87
CA ILE A 98 3.33 -0.04 -14.73
C ILE A 98 3.96 -0.92 -13.65
N HIS A 99 4.73 -1.94 -14.03
CA HIS A 99 5.45 -2.80 -13.10
C HIS A 99 6.56 -2.05 -12.38
N GLN A 100 7.33 -1.23 -13.09
CA GLN A 100 8.37 -0.37 -12.51
C GLN A 100 7.77 0.62 -11.51
N SER A 101 6.67 1.27 -11.86
CA SER A 101 5.98 2.22 -10.99
C SER A 101 5.50 1.56 -9.70
N MET A 102 4.83 0.41 -9.79
CA MET A 102 4.38 -0.33 -8.61
C MET A 102 5.55 -0.85 -7.78
N PHE A 103 6.59 -1.38 -8.44
CA PHE A 103 7.80 -1.84 -7.77
C PHE A 103 8.49 -0.71 -7.00
N ASN A 104 8.60 0.48 -7.58
CA ASN A 104 9.22 1.63 -6.93
C ASN A 104 8.51 2.02 -5.64
N GLU A 105 7.18 2.00 -5.61
CA GLU A 105 6.43 2.29 -4.38
C GLU A 105 6.65 1.24 -3.29
N MET A 106 6.77 -0.04 -3.67
CA MET A 106 7.11 -1.11 -2.73
C MET A 106 8.57 -1.03 -2.28
N LEU A 107 9.50 -0.72 -3.20
CA LEU A 107 10.92 -0.56 -2.92
C LEU A 107 11.15 0.62 -1.95
N LYS A 108 10.49 1.76 -2.17
CA LYS A 108 10.47 2.89 -1.21
C LYS A 108 10.04 2.42 0.17
N TRP A 109 8.93 1.68 0.26
CA TRP A 109 8.40 1.20 1.53
C TRP A 109 9.41 0.29 2.26
N VAL A 110 10.02 -0.66 1.54
CA VAL A 110 11.00 -1.59 2.10
C VAL A 110 12.27 -0.85 2.53
N LEU A 111 12.87 -0.06 1.65
CA LEU A 111 14.13 0.63 1.93
C LEU A 111 14.00 1.66 3.05
N LEU A 112 12.90 2.44 3.10
CA LEU A 112 12.69 3.37 4.22
C LEU A 112 12.57 2.66 5.57
N ASN A 113 11.91 1.49 5.63
CA ASN A 113 11.86 0.69 6.85
C ASN A 113 13.24 0.15 7.27
N ILE A 114 14.08 -0.24 6.30
CA ILE A 114 15.46 -0.66 6.55
C ILE A 114 16.30 0.50 7.10
N ILE A 115 16.31 1.62 6.37
CA ILE A 115 17.07 2.82 6.73
C ILE A 115 16.64 3.28 8.13
N TYR A 116 15.34 3.36 8.38
CA TYR A 116 14.82 3.73 9.68
C TYR A 116 15.30 2.79 10.79
N ARG A 117 15.16 1.47 10.61
CA ARG A 117 15.62 0.49 11.61
C ARG A 117 17.11 0.65 11.93
N ASP A 118 17.93 0.83 10.90
CA ASP A 118 19.39 0.88 11.06
C ASP A 118 19.86 2.21 11.68
N GLU A 119 19.19 3.33 11.37
CA GLU A 119 19.63 4.68 11.76
C GLU A 119 19.07 5.19 13.09
N ILE A 120 18.06 4.54 13.68
CA ILE A 120 17.52 4.94 14.99
C ILE A 120 18.29 4.35 16.19
N ALA A 121 19.36 3.58 15.99
CA ALA A 121 20.13 2.97 17.08
C ALA A 121 20.98 4.03 17.82
N PRO A 122 20.78 4.24 19.13
CA PRO A 122 20.83 3.22 20.20
C PRO A 122 19.47 2.94 20.90
N PRO A 123 19.37 1.88 21.73
CA PRO A 123 18.09 1.38 22.24
C PRO A 123 17.25 2.41 22.99
N VAL A 124 15.93 2.22 22.88
CA VAL A 124 14.89 2.88 23.66
C VAL A 124 15.27 2.85 25.15
N ARG A 125 15.31 4.02 25.78
CA ARG A 125 15.56 4.15 27.22
C ARG A 125 14.29 4.57 27.93
N ILE A 126 13.64 3.60 28.57
CA ILE A 126 12.53 3.85 29.51
C ILE A 126 13.14 3.91 30.92
N PHE A 127 12.90 5.01 31.62
CA PHE A 127 13.27 5.16 33.03
C PHE A 127 12.07 4.86 33.92
N GLN A 128 12.24 3.97 34.89
CA GLN A 128 11.24 3.69 35.92
C GLN A 128 11.69 4.30 37.25
N ARG A 129 10.94 5.30 37.72
CA ARG A 129 11.10 5.89 39.07
C ARG A 129 9.75 5.76 39.80
N GLU A 130 9.21 6.84 40.36
CA GLU A 130 7.81 6.90 40.83
C GLU A 130 6.81 6.76 39.67
N LYS A 131 7.21 7.21 38.47
CA LYS A 131 6.49 7.04 37.20
C LYS A 131 7.44 6.57 36.11
N MET A 132 6.89 6.07 35.00
CA MET A 132 7.65 5.74 33.81
C MET A 132 7.88 6.98 32.95
N TYR A 133 9.06 7.08 32.34
CA TYR A 133 9.41 8.17 31.43
C TYR A 133 10.20 7.64 30.24
N LEU A 134 9.99 8.24 29.07
CA LEU A 134 10.77 7.93 27.87
C LEU A 134 11.87 8.97 27.65
N ALA A 135 13.12 8.51 27.58
CA ALA A 135 14.28 9.37 27.37
C ALA A 135 14.36 9.93 25.94
N PRO A 136 14.97 11.12 25.74
CA PRO A 136 15.40 11.59 24.42
C PRO A 136 16.20 10.53 23.65
N SER A 137 15.86 10.35 22.38
CA SER A 137 16.52 9.37 21.50
C SER A 137 17.76 9.92 20.80
N HIS A 138 17.95 11.25 20.75
CA HIS A 138 19.08 11.92 20.10
C HIS A 138 19.34 11.42 18.66
N ILE A 139 18.28 11.24 17.88
CA ILE A 139 18.36 10.77 16.49
C ILE A 139 18.56 11.97 15.57
N ASP A 140 19.59 11.90 14.74
CA ASP A 140 19.86 12.87 13.68
C ASP A 140 20.08 12.16 12.34
N PHE A 141 19.05 12.17 11.50
CA PHE A 141 19.07 11.58 10.16
C PHE A 141 19.91 12.38 9.14
N GLU A 142 20.30 13.62 9.46
CA GLU A 142 21.14 14.46 8.60
C GLU A 142 22.62 14.14 8.77
N VAL A 143 23.05 13.72 9.97
CA VAL A 143 24.43 13.27 10.23
C VAL A 143 24.80 12.11 9.30
N CYS A 144 23.82 11.30 8.92
CA CYS A 144 23.97 10.21 7.97
C CYS A 144 24.26 10.63 6.52
N LEU A 145 24.13 11.91 6.18
CA LEU A 145 24.57 12.44 4.89
C LEU A 145 26.07 12.78 4.89
N ALA A 146 26.67 12.96 6.08
CA ALA A 146 28.05 13.41 6.25
C ALA A 146 29.02 12.30 6.70
N ASP A 147 28.55 11.30 7.46
CA ASP A 147 29.35 10.17 7.97
C ASP A 147 28.69 8.83 7.62
N SER A 148 29.34 8.05 6.75
CA SER A 148 28.77 6.83 6.16
C SER A 148 28.92 5.57 7.02
N ALA A 149 29.72 5.60 8.09
CA ALA A 149 30.08 4.38 8.82
C ALA A 149 28.95 3.82 9.72
N LYS A 150 27.93 4.62 10.05
CA LYS A 150 26.82 4.23 10.94
C LYS A 150 25.44 4.24 10.27
N CYS A 151 25.39 4.53 8.98
CA CYS A 151 24.15 4.81 8.27
C CYS A 151 23.89 3.75 7.21
N SER A 152 22.63 3.59 6.80
CA SER A 152 22.23 2.53 5.86
C SER A 152 22.57 2.94 4.43
N GLU A 153 23.87 3.14 4.14
CA GLU A 153 24.36 3.77 2.90
C GLU A 153 23.93 3.01 1.65
N SER A 154 23.94 1.67 1.71
CA SER A 154 23.47 0.82 0.60
C SER A 154 22.00 1.08 0.29
N ALA A 155 21.14 1.09 1.32
CA ALA A 155 19.70 1.30 1.15
C ALA A 155 19.39 2.74 0.74
N ARG A 156 20.08 3.74 1.30
CA ARG A 156 20.00 5.14 0.86
C ARG A 156 20.42 5.30 -0.59
N THR A 157 21.52 4.66 -1.01
CA THR A 157 22.01 4.73 -2.39
C THR A 157 21.02 4.16 -3.39
N GLN A 158 20.43 2.99 -3.09
CA GLN A 158 19.39 2.42 -3.95
C GLN A 158 18.13 3.29 -4.00
N LEU A 159 17.74 3.89 -2.87
CA LEU A 159 16.56 4.75 -2.79
C LEU A 159 16.75 6.10 -3.50
N LYS A 160 17.99 6.60 -3.66
CA LYS A 160 18.33 7.83 -4.39
C LYS A 160 17.92 7.81 -5.86
N GLU A 161 17.71 6.63 -6.43
CA GLU A 161 17.18 6.49 -7.80
C GLU A 161 15.71 6.95 -7.90
N ILE A 162 15.01 7.09 -6.77
CA ILE A 162 13.56 7.34 -6.71
C ILE A 162 13.19 8.52 -5.81
N LEU A 163 13.97 8.82 -4.77
CA LEU A 163 13.76 9.93 -3.84
C LEU A 163 15.05 10.70 -3.62
N THR A 164 14.97 12.02 -3.39
CA THR A 164 16.15 12.79 -2.98
C THR A 164 16.54 12.50 -1.53
N ASN A 165 17.76 12.85 -1.15
CA ASN A 165 18.20 12.71 0.25
C ASN A 165 17.31 13.47 1.24
N GLU A 166 16.87 14.66 0.84
CA GLU A 166 15.95 15.49 1.63
C GLU A 166 14.62 14.77 1.82
N GLU A 167 14.05 14.21 0.76
CA GLU A 167 12.80 13.44 0.83
C GLU A 167 12.94 12.21 1.73
N ILE A 168 14.05 11.47 1.61
CA ILE A 168 14.35 10.33 2.48
C ILE A 168 14.37 10.78 3.94
N THR A 169 15.15 11.82 4.26
CA THR A 169 15.28 12.32 5.63
C THR A 169 13.95 12.86 6.18
N GLU A 170 13.14 13.53 5.36
CA GLU A 170 11.80 13.97 5.77
C GLU A 170 10.88 12.79 6.11
N GLN A 171 10.91 11.71 5.33
CA GLN A 171 10.12 10.51 5.62
C GLN A 171 10.59 9.85 6.91
N LEU A 172 11.90 9.71 7.14
CA LEU A 172 12.46 9.16 8.37
C LEU A 172 12.05 9.97 9.60
N LYS A 173 12.05 11.32 9.50
CA LYS A 173 11.54 12.21 10.56
C LYS A 173 10.04 12.00 10.82
N LYS A 174 9.22 11.77 9.78
CA LYS A 174 7.78 11.46 9.95
C LYS A 174 7.56 10.11 10.62
N MET A 175 8.33 9.09 10.25
CA MET A 175 8.34 7.78 10.90
C MET A 175 8.72 7.92 12.38
N ALA A 176 9.80 8.64 12.69
CA ALA A 176 10.25 8.89 14.06
C ALA A 176 9.21 9.58 14.94
N LYS A 177 8.45 10.54 14.40
CA LYS A 177 7.35 11.20 15.12
C LYS A 177 6.19 10.26 15.43
N SER A 178 5.98 9.24 14.58
CA SER A 178 4.89 8.26 14.72
C SER A 178 5.28 7.07 15.60
N ASP A 179 6.58 6.89 15.84
CA ASP A 179 7.12 5.84 16.68
C ASP A 179 6.95 6.20 18.18
N PRO A 180 6.13 5.45 18.95
CA PRO A 180 5.93 5.75 20.37
C PRO A 180 7.18 5.54 21.23
N CYS A 181 8.17 4.81 20.72
CA CYS A 181 9.44 4.54 21.38
C CYS A 181 10.53 5.55 21.03
N VAL A 182 10.24 6.50 20.16
CA VAL A 182 11.17 7.57 19.81
C VAL A 182 10.72 8.89 20.43
N ASN A 183 11.67 9.51 21.11
CA ASN A 183 11.54 10.85 21.64
C ASN A 183 12.52 11.77 20.90
N MET A 184 11.98 12.53 19.95
CA MET A 184 12.74 13.53 19.17
C MET A 184 12.98 14.83 19.95
N GLY A 185 12.44 14.96 21.16
CA GLY A 185 12.63 16.12 22.03
C GLY A 185 13.94 16.08 22.82
N ASN A 186 14.16 17.12 23.62
CA ASN A 186 15.32 17.25 24.51
C ASN A 186 14.98 16.98 25.99
N THR A 187 13.72 16.67 26.31
CA THR A 187 13.22 16.41 27.67
C THR A 187 12.65 15.00 27.79
N LEU A 188 12.47 14.53 29.02
CA LEU A 188 11.73 13.29 29.28
C LEU A 188 10.28 13.43 28.83
N GLU A 189 9.79 12.41 28.13
CA GLU A 189 8.38 12.26 27.80
C GLU A 189 7.68 11.48 28.92
N ASP A 190 6.39 11.75 29.08
CA ASP A 190 5.59 11.29 30.21
C ASP A 190 5.28 9.78 30.21
N GLU A 191 4.55 9.37 31.25
CA GLU A 191 4.13 7.99 31.47
C GLU A 191 3.26 7.44 30.34
N PHE A 192 2.44 8.27 29.71
CA PHE A 192 1.60 7.83 28.59
C PHE A 192 2.46 7.39 27.40
N LYS A 193 3.47 8.18 27.04
CA LYS A 193 4.36 7.83 25.94
C LYS A 193 5.25 6.63 26.29
N ALA A 194 5.75 6.57 27.52
CA ALA A 194 6.52 5.44 28.02
C ALA A 194 5.72 4.12 27.98
N ASP A 195 4.46 4.14 28.43
CA ASP A 195 3.55 2.98 28.40
C ASP A 195 3.24 2.54 26.96
N ARG A 196 2.99 3.48 26.04
CA ARG A 196 2.80 3.14 24.62
C ARG A 196 4.03 2.48 24.02
N CYS A 197 5.23 2.95 24.36
CA CYS A 197 6.44 2.27 23.91
C CYS A 197 6.56 0.86 24.51
N LEU A 198 6.30 0.68 25.81
CA LEU A 198 6.34 -0.63 26.46
C LEU A 198 5.34 -1.61 25.83
N LYS A 199 4.11 -1.17 25.55
CA LYS A 199 3.11 -1.97 24.84
C LYS A 199 3.59 -2.37 23.45
N ARG A 200 4.27 -1.48 22.73
CA ARG A 200 4.86 -1.79 21.43
C ARG A 200 5.96 -2.84 21.55
N THR A 201 6.90 -2.69 22.48
CA THR A 201 8.01 -3.65 22.66
C THR A 201 7.53 -5.02 23.12
N GLN A 202 6.39 -5.09 23.81
CA GLN A 202 5.71 -6.32 24.20
C GLN A 202 4.80 -6.90 23.10
N GLY A 203 4.71 -6.28 21.92
CA GLY A 203 3.85 -6.73 20.83
C GLY A 203 2.35 -6.49 21.06
N GLN A 204 1.97 -5.73 22.09
CA GLN A 204 0.58 -5.37 22.41
C GLN A 204 0.08 -4.15 21.63
N LEU A 205 0.99 -3.39 21.03
CA LEU A 205 0.67 -2.23 20.20
C LEU A 205 1.32 -2.37 18.82
N VAL A 206 0.51 -2.56 17.80
CA VAL A 206 0.95 -2.53 16.39
C VAL A 206 1.04 -1.06 15.96
N VAL A 207 2.25 -0.63 15.57
CA VAL A 207 2.50 0.71 15.04
C VAL A 207 2.98 0.58 13.61
N LYS A 208 2.18 1.09 12.66
CA LYS A 208 2.59 1.22 11.26
C LYS A 208 3.31 2.55 11.08
N LEU A 209 4.63 2.50 10.92
CA LEU A 209 5.47 3.70 10.73
C LEU A 209 5.34 4.28 9.31
N LEU A 210 5.06 3.41 8.35
CA LEU A 210 4.75 3.77 6.97
C LEU A 210 3.48 3.05 6.54
N LYS A 211 2.63 3.76 5.82
CA LYS A 211 1.46 3.16 5.17
C LYS A 211 1.94 2.26 4.04
N LYS A 212 1.42 1.03 3.97
CA LYS A 212 1.60 0.15 2.81
C LYS A 212 1.13 0.88 1.54
N PRO A 213 1.86 0.77 0.41
CA PRO A 213 1.42 1.37 -0.83
C PRO A 213 0.05 0.83 -1.25
N GLU A 214 -0.81 1.70 -1.77
CA GLU A 214 -2.14 1.35 -2.27
C GLU A 214 -2.14 1.50 -3.78
N PHE A 215 -2.67 0.49 -4.47
CA PHE A 215 -2.82 0.52 -5.92
C PHE A 215 -4.28 0.30 -6.26
N THR A 216 -4.79 1.10 -7.18
CA THR A 216 -6.15 1.00 -7.68
C THR A 216 -6.35 -0.33 -8.42
N MET A 217 -7.61 -0.75 -8.52
CA MET A 217 -7.98 -1.89 -9.35
C MET A 217 -7.53 -1.70 -10.81
N GLY A 218 -7.52 -0.47 -11.32
CA GLY A 218 -7.07 -0.16 -12.68
C GLY A 218 -5.59 -0.41 -12.89
N GLU A 219 -4.75 -0.02 -11.92
CA GLU A 219 -3.30 -0.28 -11.94
C GLU A 219 -3.01 -1.78 -11.86
N TRP A 220 -3.68 -2.49 -10.95
CA TRP A 220 -3.58 -3.95 -10.89
C TRP A 220 -4.02 -4.61 -12.20
N LEU A 221 -5.15 -4.21 -12.78
CA LEU A 221 -5.59 -4.74 -14.07
C LEU A 221 -4.55 -4.53 -15.17
N GLN A 222 -3.91 -3.36 -15.22
CA GLN A 222 -2.85 -3.09 -16.21
C GLN A 222 -1.61 -3.94 -15.95
N ALA A 223 -1.20 -4.09 -14.69
CA ALA A 223 -0.04 -4.88 -14.30
C ALA A 223 -0.24 -6.40 -14.52
N LEU A 224 -1.47 -6.90 -14.48
CA LEU A 224 -1.76 -8.32 -14.64
C LEU A 224 -2.11 -8.72 -16.08
N LYS A 225 -2.43 -7.77 -16.96
CA LYS A 225 -2.73 -8.07 -18.36
C LYS A 225 -1.50 -8.59 -19.09
N GLN A 226 -1.64 -9.79 -19.65
CA GLN A 226 -0.71 -10.31 -20.62
C GLN A 226 -0.88 -9.52 -21.92
N GLN A 227 0.17 -8.86 -22.38
CA GLN A 227 0.33 -8.46 -23.78
C GLN A 227 1.51 -9.25 -24.30
#